data_AF-A0A8J6VGM3-F1
#
_entry.id   AF-A0A8J6VGM3-F1
#
_cell.length_a   1.000
_cell.length_b   1.000
_cell.length_c   1.000
_cell.angle_alpha   90.00
_cell.angle_beta   90.00
_cell.angle_gamma   90.00
#
_symmetry.space_group_name_H-M   'P 1'
#
loop_
_entity.id
_entity.type
_entity.pdbx_description
1 polymer ?
#
loop_
_entity_poly.entity_id
_entity_poly.type
_entity_poly.pdbx_seq_one_letter_code
_entity_poly.pdbx_strand_id
1 'polypeptide(L)' 'MKKGGKRPRTKGEPAFYDEMKKRVNFTLTPTGIEGLDELAKAWDVSRSELMERIGRGVIPVSKPEESTS' A
#
# COMPACT_ATOMS: atom_id res chain seq x y z
N MET A 1 -14.41 -30.46 -3.90
CA MET A 1 -13.77 -29.19 -3.46
C MET A 1 -13.99 -28.10 -4.50
N LYS A 2 -14.79 -27.05 -4.21
CA LYS A 2 -14.86 -25.85 -5.06
C LYS A 2 -14.64 -24.58 -4.23
N LYS A 3 -13.46 -24.00 -4.47
CA LYS A 3 -12.99 -22.60 -4.36
C LYS A 3 -13.74 -21.69 -3.37
N GLY A 4 -13.05 -21.31 -2.30
CA GLY A 4 -13.43 -20.22 -1.40
C GLY A 4 -13.54 -18.89 -2.14
N GLY A 5 -14.78 -18.51 -2.47
CA GLY A 5 -15.11 -17.15 -2.90
C GLY A 5 -14.94 -16.20 -1.72
N LYS A 6 -14.20 -15.10 -1.94
CA LYS A 6 -14.04 -14.02 -0.96
C LYS A 6 -15.43 -13.60 -0.45
N ARG A 7 -15.61 -13.63 0.86
CA ARG A 7 -16.82 -13.11 1.52
C ARG A 7 -17.02 -11.65 1.08
N PRO A 8 -18.24 -11.22 0.68
CA PRO A 8 -18.51 -9.83 0.41
C PRO A 8 -18.25 -9.01 1.68
N ARG A 9 -17.73 -7.78 1.50
CA ARG A 9 -17.44 -6.82 2.58
C ARG A 9 -18.54 -6.86 3.64
N THR A 10 -18.18 -7.18 4.88
CA THR A 10 -19.11 -7.11 6.01
C THR A 10 -19.58 -5.66 6.12
N LYS A 11 -20.89 -5.45 5.92
CA LYS A 11 -21.55 -4.15 6.05
C LYS A 11 -21.37 -3.68 7.51
N GLY A 12 -20.47 -2.73 7.75
CA GLY A 12 -20.27 -2.15 9.08
C GLY A 12 -18.86 -1.66 9.42
N GLU A 13 -17.82 -2.06 8.69
CA GLU A 13 -16.49 -1.46 8.87
C GLU A 13 -16.31 -0.30 7.88
N PRO A 14 -16.06 0.93 8.35
CA PRO A 14 -15.69 2.01 7.45
C PRO A 14 -14.38 1.59 6.77
N ALA A 15 -14.38 1.63 5.43
CA ALA A 15 -13.11 1.74 4.76
C ALA A 15 -12.46 3.01 5.32
N PHE A 16 -11.21 2.94 5.79
CA PHE A 16 -10.49 4.10 6.33
C PHE A 16 -10.56 5.33 5.40
N TYR A 17 -10.80 5.10 4.11
CA TYR A 17 -11.10 6.11 3.10
C TYR A 17 -12.46 5.82 2.47
N ASP A 18 -13.28 6.85 2.24
CA ASP A 18 -14.61 6.78 1.59
C ASP A 18 -14.57 6.33 0.10
N GLU A 19 -13.39 5.95 -0.40
CA GLU A 19 -13.16 5.54 -1.79
C GLU A 19 -12.97 4.03 -1.92
N MET A 20 -13.58 3.46 -2.97
CA MET A 20 -13.34 2.06 -3.33
C MET A 20 -11.99 1.90 -4.02
N LYS A 21 -11.13 1.04 -3.46
CA LYS A 21 -9.83 0.70 -4.06
C LYS A 21 -10.04 0.15 -5.48
N LYS A 22 -9.34 0.74 -6.46
CA LYS A 22 -9.24 0.21 -7.83
C LYS A 22 -8.11 -0.81 -7.90
N ARG A 23 -8.34 -1.95 -8.60
CA ARG A 23 -7.27 -2.92 -8.84
C ARG A 23 -6.26 -2.35 -9.84
N VAL A 24 -5.02 -2.20 -9.40
CA VAL A 24 -3.87 -1.80 -10.22
C VAL A 24 -2.78 -2.88 -10.12
N ASN A 25 -1.96 -3.02 -11.16
CA ASN A 25 -0.81 -3.94 -11.16
C ASN A 25 0.48 -3.12 -11.23
N PHE A 26 1.47 -3.51 -10.44
CA PHE A 26 2.82 -2.94 -10.47
C PHE A 26 3.82 -4.06 -10.68
N THR A 27 4.83 -3.80 -11.50
CA THR A 27 5.99 -4.67 -11.66
C THR A 27 7.16 -4.00 -10.97
N LEU A 28 7.79 -4.70 -10.04
CA LEU A 28 8.91 -4.22 -9.24
C LEU A 28 9.99 -5.29 -9.19
N THR A 29 11.23 -4.88 -8.95
CA THR A 29 12.33 -5.81 -8.69
C THR A 29 12.12 -6.50 -7.34
N PRO A 30 12.73 -7.69 -7.12
CA PRO A 30 12.69 -8.36 -5.82
C PRO A 30 13.13 -7.44 -4.67
N THR A 31 14.25 -6.74 -4.84
CA THR A 31 14.77 -5.77 -3.87
C THR A 31 13.76 -4.66 -3.56
N GLY A 32 13.06 -4.13 -4.57
CA GLY A 32 12.04 -3.11 -4.35
C GLY A 32 10.82 -3.64 -3.57
N ILE A 33 10.43 -4.89 -3.82
CA ILE A 33 9.34 -5.53 -3.08
C ILE A 33 9.74 -5.78 -1.62
N GLU A 34 10.95 -6.29 -1.39
CA GLU A 34 11.47 -6.56 -0.04
C GLU A 34 11.55 -5.28 0.80
N GLY A 35 12.10 -4.20 0.23
CA GLY A 35 12.14 -2.90 0.92
C GLY A 35 10.75 -2.37 1.27
N LEU A 36 9.75 -2.54 0.39
CA LEU A 36 8.37 -2.18 0.70
C LEU A 36 7.75 -3.07 1.78
N ASP A 37 8.08 -4.37 1.82
CA ASP A 37 7.63 -5.29 2.86
C ASP A 37 8.24 -4.92 4.22
N GLU A 38 9.52 -4.54 4.27
CA GLU A 38 10.19 -4.07 5.49
C GLU A 38 9.58 -2.77 6.01
N LEU A 39 9.37 -1.79 5.12
CA LEU A 39 8.69 -0.55 5.48
C LEU A 39 7.26 -0.82 5.97
N ALA A 40 6.50 -1.68 5.29
CA ALA A 40 5.14 -1.99 5.70
C ALA A 40 5.09 -2.62 7.11
N LYS A 41 6.03 -3.52 7.42
CA LYS A 41 6.20 -4.10 8.76
C LYS A 41 6.56 -3.05 9.80
N ALA A 42 7.50 -2.15 9.50
CA ALA A 42 7.92 -1.10 10.43
C ALA A 42 6.78 -0.14 10.80
N TRP A 43 5.83 0.06 9.88
CA TRP A 43 4.64 0.90 10.07
C TRP A 43 3.39 0.12 10.54
N ASP A 44 3.53 -1.18 10.81
CA ASP A 44 2.45 -2.11 11.19
C ASP A 44 1.24 -2.05 10.24
N VAL A 45 1.50 -2.04 8.93
CA VAL A 45 0.46 -1.99 7.90
C VAL A 45 0.71 -2.96 6.76
N SER A 46 -0.32 -3.19 5.94
CA SER A 46 -0.15 -3.88 4.67
C SER A 46 0.61 -3.02 3.65
N ARG A 47 1.37 -3.65 2.75
CA ARG A 47 2.04 -2.96 1.62
C ARG A 47 1.10 -2.04 0.83
N SER A 48 -0.12 -2.50 0.55
CA SER A 48 -1.10 -1.69 -0.17
C SER A 48 -1.53 -0.45 0.61
N GLU A 49 -1.61 -0.55 1.93
CA GLU A 49 -1.94 0.60 2.78
C GLU A 49 -0.77 1.56 2.91
N LEU A 50 0.46 1.05 2.99
CA LEU A 50 1.67 1.88 2.91
C LEU A 50 1.67 2.71 1.61
N MET A 51 1.39 2.08 0.46
CA MET A 51 1.31 2.77 -0.83
C MET A 51 0.19 3.83 -0.87
N GLU A 52 -0.98 3.54 -0.29
CA GLU A 52 -2.07 4.52 -0.22
C GLU A 52 -1.70 5.72 0.65
N ARG A 53 -1.06 5.49 1.81
CA ARG A 53 -0.59 6.55 2.70
C ARG A 53 0.47 7.43 2.03
N ILE A 54 1.38 6.83 1.25
CA ILE A 54 2.34 7.58 0.43
C ILE A 54 1.60 8.42 -0.63
N GLY A 55 0.70 7.82 -1.41
CA GLY A 55 -0.03 8.50 -2.47
C GLY A 55 -0.96 9.62 -1.96
N ARG A 56 -1.47 9.49 -0.74
CA ARG A 56 -2.29 10.52 -0.06
C ARG A 56 -1.47 11.56 0.71
N GLY A 57 -0.15 11.44 0.73
CA GLY A 57 0.74 12.36 1.46
C GLY A 57 0.72 12.21 2.98
N VAL A 58 0.15 11.11 3.52
CA VAL A 58 0.20 10.78 4.95
C VAL A 58 1.63 10.39 5.35
N ILE A 59 2.34 9.69 4.47
CA ILE A 59 3.77 9.39 4.60
C ILE A 59 4.51 10.26 3.58
N PRO A 60 5.37 11.19 4.01
CA PRO A 60 6.12 12.03 3.09
C PRO A 60 7.19 11.22 2.36
N VAL A 61 7.32 11.47 1.06
CA VAL A 61 8.46 11.00 0.26
C VAL A 61 9.39 12.18 0.04
N SER A 62 10.61 12.09 0.58
CA SER A 62 11.62 13.10 0.30
C SER A 62 12.11 12.93 -1.13
N LYS A 63 12.36 14.06 -1.80
CA LYS A 63 13.18 14.04 -3.00
C LYS A 63 14.61 13.69 -2.59
N PRO A 64 15.37 12.95 -3.41
CA PRO A 64 16.81 12.95 -3.23
C PRO A 64 17.25 14.40 -3.32
N GLU A 65 17.88 14.91 -2.26
CA GLU A 65 18.40 16.28 -2.21
C GLU A 65 19.25 16.47 -3.48
N GLU A 66 18.84 17.40 -4.34
CA GLU A 66 19.66 17.80 -5.48
C GLU A 66 20.88 18.48 -4.89
N SER A 67 21.97 17.71 -4.71
CA SER A 67 23.30 18.23 -4.42
C SER A 67 23.69 19.19 -5.54
N THR A 68 23.26 20.43 -5.42
CA THR A 68 23.76 21.54 -6.21
C THR A 68 25.15 21.81 -5.65
N SER A 69 26.15 21.14 -6.24
CA SER A 69 27.56 21.57 -6.15
C SER A 69 27.75 22.92 -6.83
#